data_AF-A0A923ZKI2-F1
#
_entry.id   AF-A0A923ZKI2-F1
#
_cell.length_a   1.000
_cell.length_b   1.000
_cell.length_c   1.000
_cell.angle_alpha   90.00
_cell.angle_beta   90.00
_cell.angle_gamma   90.00
#
_symmetry.space_group_name_H-M   'P 1'
#
loop_
_entity.id
_entity.type
_entity.pdbx_description
1 polymer ?
#
loop_
_entity_poly.entity_id
_entity_poly.type
_entity_poly.pdbx_seq_one_letter_code
_entity_poly.pdbx_strand_id
1 'polypeptide(L)'
;MHDSLQPGFSGTGHTDGRTALVIASPHSGREYPPAFLAASRLPLVQLRRAEDGLVDQLLAGIDCAPVLCARFARTFLDLNRAADELDPTMFDGPVALPVRTTNRVTAGLGVVPRLAAHGQDIYTRRLDPADAARRITALHTPWHNRLATLLDRARPRHGHAILIDCHSMPTPTGLRPPQIVLGDRHGTSAAPALMRLIEQHFGSFGWRTARNTPYAGGHTTE
;
A
#
# COMPACT_ATOMS: atom_id res chain seq x y z
N MET A 1 18.91 -20.27 4.56
CA MET A 1 18.86 -19.06 5.41
C MET A 1 17.41 -18.61 5.46
N HIS A 2 16.81 -18.54 6.66
CA HIS A 2 15.49 -17.93 6.83
C HIS A 2 15.67 -16.42 6.64
N ASP A 3 15.25 -15.86 5.51
CA ASP A 3 15.07 -14.41 5.39
C ASP A 3 14.01 -14.02 6.44
N SER A 4 14.43 -13.37 7.53
CA SER A 4 13.53 -12.98 8.61
C SER A 4 12.66 -11.82 8.14
N LEU A 5 11.40 -12.10 7.80
CA LEU A 5 10.41 -11.12 7.34
C LEU A 5 9.88 -10.19 8.46
N GLN A 6 10.66 -9.88 9.49
CA GLN A 6 10.16 -9.23 10.72
C GLN A 6 11.05 -8.07 11.21
N PRO A 7 10.46 -6.90 11.56
CA PRO A 7 9.11 -6.44 11.23
C PRO A 7 9.01 -5.98 9.77
N GLY A 8 7.86 -6.20 9.12
CA GLY A 8 7.60 -5.82 7.72
C GLY A 8 7.45 -4.32 7.43
N PHE A 9 7.48 -3.49 8.47
CA PHE A 9 7.25 -2.05 8.41
C PHE A 9 8.07 -1.32 9.49
N SER A 10 8.24 -0.02 9.34
CA SER A 10 8.72 0.89 10.38
C SER A 10 7.58 1.77 10.89
N GLY A 11 7.71 2.30 12.10
CA GLY A 11 6.75 3.23 12.66
C GLY A 11 7.39 4.33 13.49
N THR A 12 6.88 5.56 13.37
CA THR A 12 7.30 6.73 14.15
C THR A 12 6.09 7.45 14.75
N GLY A 13 6.35 8.47 15.58
CA GLY A 13 5.31 9.30 16.19
C GLY A 13 4.60 8.67 17.39
N HIS A 14 3.70 9.43 18.01
CA HIS A 14 3.00 9.03 19.23
C HIS A 14 1.85 8.07 18.96
N THR A 15 1.90 6.86 19.53
CA THR A 15 0.93 5.78 19.25
C THR A 15 -0.10 5.52 20.35
N ASP A 16 -0.29 6.49 21.23
CA ASP A 16 -1.20 6.45 22.38
C ASP A 16 -2.61 7.01 22.08
N GLY A 17 -2.88 7.37 20.83
CA GLY A 17 -4.17 7.90 20.38
C GLY A 17 -4.39 9.38 20.73
N ARG A 18 -3.37 10.12 21.17
CA ARG A 18 -3.50 11.56 21.49
C ARG A 18 -3.92 12.43 20.30
N THR A 19 -3.74 11.94 19.07
CA THR A 19 -4.25 12.54 17.83
C THR A 19 -5.30 11.63 17.20
N ALA A 20 -6.23 12.21 16.45
CA ALA A 20 -7.18 11.46 15.62
C ALA A 20 -6.55 10.94 14.32
N LEU A 21 -5.36 11.41 13.98
CA LEU A 21 -4.69 11.14 12.70
C LEU A 21 -3.76 9.94 12.78
N VAL A 22 -3.80 9.08 11.77
CA VAL A 22 -2.83 8.01 11.48
C VAL A 22 -2.40 8.17 10.03
N ILE A 23 -1.10 8.04 9.76
CA ILE A 23 -0.54 8.14 8.42
C ILE A 23 0.12 6.82 8.05
N ALA A 24 -0.07 6.38 6.81
CA ALA A 24 0.50 5.14 6.31
C ALA A 24 1.13 5.35 4.92
N SER A 25 2.19 4.63 4.62
CA SER A 25 2.75 4.51 3.28
C SER A 25 3.00 3.02 2.99
N PRO A 26 2.03 2.33 2.38
CA PRO A 26 2.12 0.88 2.16
C PRO A 26 3.10 0.50 1.03
N HIS A 27 3.55 1.46 0.21
CA HIS A 27 4.31 1.21 -1.03
C HIS A 27 5.70 1.88 -1.09
N SER A 28 6.16 2.49 0.00
CA SER A 28 7.49 3.12 0.09
C SER A 28 8.65 2.13 0.35
N GLY A 29 8.31 0.86 0.62
CA GLY A 29 9.27 -0.20 0.90
C GLY A 29 10.18 -0.53 -0.27
N ARG A 30 11.44 -0.85 0.06
CA ARG A 30 12.53 -1.10 -0.90
C ARG A 30 13.33 -2.36 -0.58
N GLU A 31 12.85 -3.18 0.35
CA GLU A 31 13.46 -4.47 0.65
C GLU A 31 12.99 -5.52 -0.35
N TYR A 32 13.97 -6.17 -0.97
CA TYR A 32 13.80 -7.23 -1.96
C TYR A 32 14.56 -8.46 -1.47
N PRO A 33 13.88 -9.47 -0.90
CA PRO A 33 14.54 -10.68 -0.41
C PRO A 33 15.39 -11.32 -1.52
N PRO A 34 16.62 -11.82 -1.22
CA PRO A 34 17.44 -12.50 -2.21
C PRO A 34 16.71 -13.64 -2.93
N ALA A 35 15.89 -14.42 -2.20
CA ALA A 35 15.07 -15.48 -2.79
C ALA A 35 14.01 -14.95 -3.76
N PHE A 36 13.44 -13.76 -3.50
CA PHE A 36 12.51 -13.10 -4.41
C PHE A 36 13.20 -12.63 -5.69
N LEU A 37 14.38 -12.00 -5.56
CA LEU A 37 15.16 -11.57 -6.72
C LEU A 37 15.60 -12.75 -7.58
N ALA A 38 16.03 -13.86 -6.96
CA ALA A 38 16.41 -15.08 -7.67
C ALA A 38 15.23 -15.74 -8.40
N ALA A 39 13.99 -15.59 -7.90
CA ALA A 39 12.79 -16.09 -8.56
C ALA A 39 12.30 -15.16 -9.69
N SER A 40 12.76 -13.91 -9.73
CA SER A 40 12.26 -12.91 -10.68
C SER A 40 12.87 -13.03 -12.07
N ARG A 41 12.06 -12.78 -13.10
CA ARG A 41 12.49 -12.58 -14.51
C ARG A 41 13.01 -11.16 -14.75
N LEU A 42 12.70 -10.25 -13.85
CA LEU A 42 12.93 -8.83 -14.04
C LEU A 42 14.17 -8.40 -13.27
N PRO A 43 15.04 -7.57 -13.86
CA PRO A 43 16.11 -6.95 -13.10
C PRO A 43 15.49 -6.01 -12.04
N LEU A 44 16.20 -5.81 -10.92
CA LEU A 44 15.73 -4.99 -9.80
C LEU A 44 15.19 -3.63 -10.28
N VAL A 45 15.88 -2.96 -11.21
CA VAL A 45 15.45 -1.65 -11.76
C VAL A 45 14.03 -1.66 -12.32
N GLN A 46 13.54 -2.77 -12.88
CA GLN A 46 12.16 -2.89 -13.38
C GLN A 46 11.17 -3.12 -12.24
N LEU A 47 11.54 -3.93 -11.24
CA LEU A 47 10.72 -4.13 -10.04
C LEU A 47 10.53 -2.82 -9.26
N ARG A 48 11.55 -1.97 -9.23
CA ARG A 48 11.52 -0.67 -8.54
C ARG A 48 10.60 0.36 -9.20
N ARG A 49 10.24 0.19 -10.47
CA ARG A 49 9.29 1.10 -11.16
C ARG A 49 7.88 1.07 -10.57
N ALA A 50 7.56 0.03 -9.80
CA ALA A 50 6.30 -0.06 -9.07
C ALA A 50 6.35 0.61 -7.68
N GLU A 51 7.53 0.94 -7.16
CA GLU A 51 7.65 1.61 -5.86
C GLU A 51 6.92 2.95 -5.85
N ASP A 52 6.31 3.28 -4.72
CA ASP A 52 5.94 4.65 -4.42
C ASP A 52 7.17 5.34 -3.81
N GLY A 53 8.14 5.61 -4.69
CA GLY A 53 9.47 6.03 -4.30
C GLY A 53 9.48 7.29 -3.43
N LEU A 54 10.28 7.25 -2.36
CA LEU A 54 10.56 8.39 -1.45
C LEU A 54 9.37 8.90 -0.63
N VAL A 55 8.19 8.27 -0.68
CA VAL A 55 7.05 8.68 0.16
C VAL A 55 7.39 8.59 1.65
N ASP A 56 8.18 7.59 2.07
CA ASP A 56 8.68 7.50 3.44
C ASP A 56 9.56 8.70 3.85
N GLN A 57 10.33 9.26 2.90
CA GLN A 57 11.13 10.46 3.14
C GLN A 57 10.28 11.72 3.19
N LEU A 58 9.24 11.80 2.35
CA LEU A 58 8.25 12.88 2.41
C LEU A 58 7.54 12.93 3.78
N LEU A 59 7.31 11.77 4.39
CA LEU A 59 6.69 11.64 5.70
C LEU A 59 7.68 11.72 6.87
N ALA A 60 8.98 11.80 6.59
CA ALA A 60 9.99 11.87 7.63
C ALA A 60 9.85 13.17 8.44
N GLY A 61 10.03 13.07 9.76
CA GLY A 61 9.92 14.20 10.68
C GLY A 61 8.51 14.51 11.16
N ILE A 62 7.47 13.82 10.66
CA ILE A 62 6.14 13.89 11.26
C ILE A 62 6.17 13.14 12.59
N ASP A 63 6.08 13.88 13.70
CA ASP A 63 6.09 13.38 15.08
C ASP A 63 4.71 13.53 15.76
N CYS A 64 3.89 14.47 15.28
CA CYS A 64 2.57 14.78 15.82
C CYS A 64 1.50 13.70 15.58
N ALA A 65 1.80 12.69 14.76
CA ALA A 65 0.93 11.54 14.49
C ALA A 65 1.74 10.24 14.27
N PRO A 66 1.15 9.07 14.55
CA PRO A 66 1.69 7.80 14.08
C PRO A 66 1.89 7.81 12.57
N VAL A 67 3.09 7.43 12.13
CA VAL A 67 3.39 7.16 10.71
C VAL A 67 3.84 5.72 10.60
N LEU A 68 3.28 4.95 9.66
CA LEU A 68 3.75 3.62 9.28
C LEU A 68 4.27 3.62 7.85
N CYS A 69 5.45 3.05 7.62
CA CYS A 69 5.99 2.87 6.28
C CYS A 69 6.34 1.40 6.05
N ALA A 70 5.90 0.84 4.92
CA ALA A 70 6.27 -0.51 4.52
C ALA A 70 7.79 -0.61 4.31
N ARG A 71 8.39 -1.75 4.65
CA ARG A 71 9.80 -2.03 4.38
C ARG A 71 10.00 -2.80 3.09
N PHE A 72 9.13 -3.77 2.84
CA PHE A 72 9.18 -4.62 1.65
C PHE A 72 8.52 -3.95 0.45
N ALA A 73 9.09 -4.17 -0.73
CA ALA A 73 8.54 -3.63 -1.97
C ALA A 73 7.14 -4.20 -2.27
N ARG A 74 6.24 -3.37 -2.81
CA ARG A 74 4.88 -3.82 -3.16
C ARG A 74 4.84 -4.95 -4.19
N THR A 75 5.89 -5.09 -5.01
CA THR A 75 6.05 -6.21 -5.96
C THR A 75 6.36 -7.54 -5.28
N PHE A 76 6.81 -7.51 -4.02
CA PHE A 76 6.93 -8.69 -3.18
C PHE A 76 5.60 -9.02 -2.49
N LEU A 77 4.94 -8.01 -1.90
CA LEU A 77 3.60 -8.13 -1.31
C LEU A 77 2.94 -6.75 -1.28
N ASP A 78 1.77 -6.61 -1.90
CA ASP A 78 1.04 -5.34 -1.96
C ASP A 78 0.14 -5.18 -0.73
N LEU A 79 0.57 -4.33 0.23
CA LEU A 79 -0.17 -4.03 1.46
C LEU A 79 -1.45 -3.20 1.24
N ASN A 80 -1.71 -2.74 0.01
CA ASN A 80 -2.95 -2.05 -0.38
C ASN A 80 -3.85 -2.94 -1.25
N ARG A 81 -3.74 -4.26 -1.07
CA ARG A 81 -4.63 -5.30 -1.61
C ARG A 81 -5.15 -6.19 -0.48
N ALA A 82 -6.33 -6.77 -0.68
CA ALA A 82 -6.89 -7.68 0.30
C ALA A 82 -6.10 -9.01 0.33
N ALA A 83 -5.96 -9.60 1.52
CA ALA A 83 -5.18 -10.84 1.71
C ALA A 83 -5.69 -12.02 0.87
N ASP A 84 -6.96 -11.99 0.45
CA ASP A 84 -7.60 -13.01 -0.38
C ASP A 84 -7.52 -12.72 -1.89
N GLU A 85 -7.04 -11.55 -2.32
CA GLU A 85 -6.87 -11.20 -3.75
C GLU A 85 -5.62 -11.88 -4.34
N LEU A 86 -5.67 -13.21 -4.48
CA LEU A 86 -4.59 -14.04 -5.03
C LEU A 86 -4.95 -14.60 -6.41
N ASP A 87 -3.98 -14.70 -7.30
CA ASP A 87 -4.11 -15.41 -8.58
C ASP A 87 -3.66 -16.87 -8.38
N PRO A 88 -4.60 -17.85 -8.35
CA PRO A 88 -4.25 -19.25 -8.09
C PRO A 88 -3.36 -19.86 -9.18
N THR A 89 -3.32 -19.28 -10.38
CA THR A 89 -2.49 -19.80 -11.49
C THR A 89 -1.00 -19.54 -11.31
N MET A 90 -0.65 -18.65 -10.36
CA MET A 90 0.74 -18.36 -9.99
C MET A 90 1.39 -19.48 -9.18
N PHE A 91 0.62 -20.45 -8.67
CA PHE A 91 1.11 -21.46 -7.73
C PHE A 91 1.16 -22.86 -8.34
N ASP A 92 2.13 -23.68 -7.93
CA ASP A 92 2.33 -25.06 -8.40
C ASP A 92 1.46 -26.10 -7.65
N GLY A 93 0.59 -25.63 -6.76
CA GLY A 93 -0.37 -26.43 -6.02
C GLY A 93 -1.53 -25.59 -5.48
N PRO A 94 -2.47 -26.22 -4.75
CA PRO A 94 -3.59 -25.50 -4.14
C PRO A 94 -3.11 -24.56 -3.03
N VAL A 95 -3.68 -23.35 -3.00
CA VAL A 95 -3.44 -22.36 -1.94
C VAL A 95 -4.38 -22.62 -0.78
N ALA A 96 -3.83 -22.79 0.43
CA ALA A 96 -4.61 -23.06 1.65
C ALA A 96 -5.35 -21.83 2.21
N LEU A 97 -5.09 -20.65 1.66
CA LEU A 97 -5.75 -19.40 2.00
C LEU A 97 -7.06 -19.22 1.20
N PRO A 98 -8.02 -18.43 1.69
CA PRO A 98 -9.11 -17.94 0.87
C PRO A 98 -8.59 -17.23 -0.39
N VAL A 99 -9.22 -17.49 -1.53
CA VAL A 99 -8.86 -16.89 -2.82
C VAL A 99 -10.09 -16.23 -3.44
N ARG A 100 -9.94 -14.98 -3.85
CA ARG A 100 -10.94 -14.17 -4.53
C ARG A 100 -10.32 -13.55 -5.79
N THR A 101 -10.76 -14.00 -6.95
CA THR A 101 -10.32 -13.46 -8.24
C THR A 101 -11.14 -12.22 -8.60
N THR A 102 -10.51 -11.04 -8.50
CA THR A 102 -11.09 -9.76 -8.93
C THR A 102 -10.52 -9.33 -10.28
N ASN A 103 -11.08 -8.27 -10.90
CA ASN A 103 -10.50 -7.69 -12.12
C ASN A 103 -9.03 -7.28 -11.94
N ARG A 104 -8.63 -6.87 -10.72
CA ARG A 104 -7.24 -6.52 -10.41
C ARG A 104 -6.35 -7.77 -10.39
N VAL A 105 -6.84 -8.86 -9.79
CA VAL A 105 -6.15 -10.16 -9.79
C VAL A 105 -5.96 -10.67 -11.22
N THR A 106 -7.00 -10.63 -12.05
CA THR A 106 -6.91 -11.01 -13.47
C THR A 106 -5.90 -10.13 -14.23
N ALA A 107 -5.81 -8.84 -13.90
CA ALA A 107 -4.81 -7.92 -14.42
C ALA A 107 -3.40 -8.12 -13.81
N GLY A 108 -3.19 -9.14 -12.97
CA GLY A 108 -1.91 -9.47 -12.35
C GLY A 108 -1.51 -8.61 -11.15
N LEU A 109 -2.45 -7.87 -10.57
CA LEU A 109 -2.24 -6.88 -9.50
C LEU A 109 -2.90 -7.29 -8.17
N GLY A 110 -2.83 -8.58 -7.84
CA GLY A 110 -3.26 -9.13 -6.54
C GLY A 110 -2.28 -8.83 -5.39
N VAL A 111 -2.56 -9.36 -4.21
CA VAL A 111 -1.74 -9.16 -2.99
C VAL A 111 -0.32 -9.71 -3.13
N VAL A 112 -0.15 -10.80 -3.87
CA VAL A 112 1.13 -11.20 -4.44
C VAL A 112 1.05 -10.86 -5.93
N PRO A 113 1.66 -9.76 -6.40
CA PRO A 113 1.51 -9.35 -7.78
C PRO A 113 2.15 -10.36 -8.75
N ARG A 114 1.44 -10.70 -9.82
CA ARG A 114 1.99 -11.47 -10.95
C ARG A 114 2.81 -10.58 -11.87
N LEU A 115 2.32 -9.36 -12.09
CA LEU A 115 2.90 -8.40 -13.02
C LEU A 115 3.54 -7.22 -12.26
N ALA A 116 4.68 -6.75 -12.78
CA ALA A 116 5.28 -5.48 -12.38
C ALA A 116 4.67 -4.32 -13.16
N ALA A 117 5.27 -3.13 -13.01
CA ALA A 117 4.97 -2.00 -13.89
C ALA A 117 5.09 -2.40 -15.38
N HIS A 118 4.26 -1.80 -16.23
CA HIS A 118 4.18 -2.08 -17.68
C HIS A 118 3.74 -3.51 -18.06
N GLY A 119 3.19 -4.29 -17.13
CA GLY A 119 2.52 -5.56 -17.44
C GLY A 119 3.48 -6.74 -17.68
N GLN A 120 4.72 -6.66 -17.19
CA GLN A 120 5.69 -7.74 -17.33
C GLN A 120 5.59 -8.75 -16.18
N ASP A 121 5.61 -10.06 -16.48
CA ASP A 121 5.59 -11.11 -15.44
C ASP A 121 6.82 -11.01 -14.53
N ILE A 122 6.56 -11.00 -13.22
CA ILE A 122 7.61 -10.93 -12.19
C ILE A 122 8.35 -12.26 -12.11
N TYR A 123 7.67 -13.40 -12.17
CA TYR A 123 8.23 -14.70 -11.81
C TYR A 123 8.58 -15.58 -13.02
N THR A 124 9.69 -16.32 -12.91
CA THR A 124 10.16 -17.28 -13.94
C THR A 124 9.36 -18.57 -13.93
N ARG A 125 8.82 -18.94 -12.77
CA ARG A 125 8.14 -20.19 -12.48
C ARG A 125 6.99 -19.93 -11.52
N ARG A 126 6.11 -20.93 -11.40
CA ARG A 126 5.09 -20.93 -10.36
C ARG A 126 5.73 -20.96 -8.97
N LEU A 127 5.05 -20.34 -8.02
CA LEU A 127 5.42 -20.21 -6.62
C LEU A 127 4.89 -21.38 -5.81
N ASP A 128 5.56 -21.66 -4.70
CA ASP A 128 5.04 -22.55 -3.66
C ASP A 128 3.83 -21.87 -2.99
N PRO A 129 2.66 -22.54 -2.89
CA PRO A 129 1.50 -22.01 -2.16
C PRO A 129 1.80 -21.54 -0.73
N ALA A 130 2.74 -22.19 -0.03
CA ALA A 130 3.13 -21.82 1.32
C ALA A 130 3.85 -20.47 1.37
N ASP A 131 4.43 -20.00 0.26
CA ASP A 131 5.09 -18.70 0.19
C ASP A 131 4.10 -17.55 0.36
N ALA A 132 2.93 -17.62 -0.29
CA ALA A 132 1.90 -16.60 -0.14
C ALA A 132 1.40 -16.51 1.32
N ALA A 133 1.12 -17.67 1.94
CA ALA A 133 0.74 -17.73 3.35
C ALA A 133 1.80 -17.11 4.26
N ARG A 134 3.08 -17.46 4.06
CA ARG A 134 4.19 -16.89 4.84
C ARG A 134 4.28 -15.37 4.68
N ARG A 135 4.19 -14.84 3.45
CA ARG A 135 4.25 -13.38 3.21
C ARG A 135 3.07 -12.67 3.87
N ILE A 136 1.85 -13.20 3.73
CA ILE A 136 0.64 -12.61 4.32
C ILE A 136 0.73 -12.61 5.85
N THR A 137 1.04 -13.75 6.48
CA THR A 137 1.16 -13.84 7.94
C THR A 137 2.28 -12.98 8.49
N ALA A 138 3.41 -12.86 7.78
CA ALA A 138 4.56 -12.10 8.26
C ALA A 138 4.46 -10.59 8.03
N LEU A 139 3.81 -10.15 6.96
CA LEU A 139 3.86 -8.75 6.51
C LEU A 139 2.48 -8.09 6.45
N HIS A 140 1.51 -8.72 5.79
CA HIS A 140 0.17 -8.14 5.59
C HIS A 140 -0.62 -8.09 6.90
N THR A 141 -0.75 -9.23 7.58
CA THR A 141 -1.52 -9.30 8.83
C THR A 141 -0.96 -8.36 9.91
N PRO A 142 0.36 -8.29 10.17
CA PRO A 142 0.89 -7.36 11.17
C PRO A 142 0.72 -5.89 10.77
N TRP A 143 0.81 -5.55 9.48
CA TRP A 143 0.57 -4.20 8.97
C TRP A 143 -0.87 -3.74 9.27
N HIS A 144 -1.86 -4.52 8.85
CA HIS A 144 -3.27 -4.16 9.05
C HIS A 144 -3.69 -4.22 10.53
N ASN A 145 -3.17 -5.18 11.31
CA ASN A 145 -3.38 -5.20 12.76
C ASN A 145 -2.81 -3.94 13.43
N ARG A 146 -1.65 -3.47 12.97
CA ARG A 146 -1.04 -2.25 13.51
C ARG A 146 -1.88 -1.01 13.15
N LEU A 147 -2.34 -0.88 11.91
CA LEU A 147 -3.23 0.21 11.51
C LEU A 147 -4.53 0.22 12.32
N ALA A 148 -5.20 -0.94 12.43
CA ALA A 148 -6.41 -1.08 13.23
C ALA A 148 -6.17 -0.67 14.68
N THR A 149 -5.10 -1.16 15.30
CA THR A 149 -4.72 -0.79 16.68
C THR A 149 -4.55 0.72 16.86
N LEU A 150 -3.92 1.41 15.88
CA LEU A 150 -3.71 2.85 15.97
C LEU A 150 -5.04 3.62 15.85
N LEU A 151 -5.90 3.22 14.92
CA LEU A 151 -7.22 3.82 14.73
C LEU A 151 -8.13 3.58 15.94
N ASP A 152 -8.12 2.37 16.50
CA ASP A 152 -8.92 2.00 17.67
C ASP A 152 -8.49 2.73 18.94
N ARG A 153 -7.22 3.13 19.06
CA ARG A 153 -6.75 3.98 20.16
C ARG A 153 -7.21 5.43 20.02
N ALA A 154 -7.29 5.93 18.79
CA ALA A 154 -7.69 7.30 18.50
C ALA A 154 -9.21 7.52 18.64
N ARG A 155 -10.03 6.59 18.09
CA ARG A 155 -11.50 6.68 18.06
C ARG A 155 -12.16 7.08 19.39
N PRO A 156 -11.92 6.39 20.53
CA PRO A 156 -12.62 6.69 21.78
C PRO A 156 -12.23 8.05 22.39
N ARG A 157 -11.09 8.64 21.99
CA ARG A 157 -10.62 9.93 22.53
C ARG A 157 -11.16 11.12 21.76
N HIS A 158 -11.37 10.96 20.45
CA HIS A 158 -11.75 12.05 19.54
C HIS A 158 -13.16 11.88 18.93
N GLY A 159 -13.84 10.76 19.21
CA GLY A 159 -15.11 10.38 18.59
C GLY A 159 -14.98 9.90 17.14
N HIS A 160 -13.77 9.96 16.56
CA HIS A 160 -13.44 9.53 15.21
C HIS A 160 -11.95 9.23 15.09
N ALA A 161 -11.54 8.62 13.98
CA ALA A 161 -10.14 8.50 13.59
C ALA A 161 -10.02 8.69 12.07
N ILE A 162 -8.89 9.24 11.63
CA ILE A 162 -8.59 9.58 10.24
C ILE A 162 -7.34 8.81 9.84
N LEU A 163 -7.45 8.04 8.76
CA LEU A 163 -6.30 7.43 8.09
C LEU A 163 -5.98 8.22 6.83
N ILE A 164 -4.72 8.66 6.68
CA ILE A 164 -4.19 9.15 5.42
C ILE A 164 -3.26 8.06 4.85
N ASP A 165 -3.71 7.40 3.78
CA ASP A 165 -2.93 6.39 3.03
C ASP A 165 -2.16 7.10 1.91
N CYS A 166 -0.86 7.31 2.13
CA CYS A 166 0.01 8.12 1.30
C CYS A 166 0.67 7.29 0.19
N HIS A 167 0.57 7.84 -1.01
CA HIS A 167 1.08 7.25 -2.24
C HIS A 167 1.80 8.30 -3.09
N SER A 168 2.63 7.81 -4.01
CA SER A 168 3.08 8.60 -5.17
C SER A 168 2.50 7.99 -6.43
N MET A 169 2.48 8.76 -7.52
CA MET A 169 1.99 8.26 -8.80
C MET A 169 3.02 8.52 -9.91
N PRO A 170 3.03 7.69 -10.97
CA PRO A 170 3.79 7.99 -12.17
C PRO A 170 3.45 9.40 -12.68
N THR A 171 4.40 10.05 -13.34
CA THR A 171 4.19 11.37 -13.91
C THR A 171 2.94 11.37 -14.81
N PRO A 172 1.87 12.07 -14.42
CA PRO A 172 0.63 12.05 -15.16
C PRO A 172 0.80 12.78 -16.50
N THR A 173 0.17 12.26 -17.54
CA THR A 173 0.22 12.84 -18.89
C THR A 173 -0.98 13.76 -19.14
N GLY A 174 -0.86 14.67 -20.11
CA GLY A 174 -1.91 15.61 -20.51
C GLY A 174 -1.52 17.08 -20.35
N LEU A 175 -2.41 17.98 -20.78
CA LEU A 175 -2.13 19.43 -20.84
C LEU A 175 -2.04 20.08 -19.45
N ARG A 176 -2.86 19.62 -18.49
CA ARG A 176 -2.90 20.15 -17.11
C ARG A 176 -3.20 19.02 -16.11
N PRO A 177 -2.30 18.06 -15.94
CA PRO A 177 -2.56 16.94 -15.05
C PRO A 177 -2.57 17.39 -13.57
N PRO A 178 -3.31 16.67 -12.70
CA PRO A 178 -3.27 16.91 -11.27
C PRO A 178 -1.87 16.60 -10.73
N GLN A 179 -1.47 17.34 -9.70
CA GLN A 179 -0.25 17.06 -8.95
C GLN A 179 -0.56 16.31 -7.65
N ILE A 180 -1.78 16.44 -7.14
CA ILE A 180 -2.29 15.72 -5.97
C ILE A 180 -3.62 15.07 -6.35
N VAL A 181 -3.77 13.78 -6.07
CA VAL A 181 -5.02 13.06 -6.26
C VAL A 181 -5.56 12.67 -4.88
N LEU A 182 -6.80 13.03 -4.61
CA LEU A 182 -7.49 12.73 -3.37
C LEU A 182 -8.51 11.61 -3.64
N GLY A 183 -8.27 10.43 -3.09
CA GLY A 183 -9.16 9.27 -3.20
C GLY A 183 -9.97 9.07 -1.92
N ASP A 184 -11.29 9.06 -2.04
CA ASP A 184 -12.23 8.76 -0.94
C ASP A 184 -13.25 7.67 -1.31
N ARG A 185 -12.88 6.85 -2.30
CA ARG A 185 -13.74 5.83 -2.91
C ARG A 185 -15.09 6.40 -3.30
N HIS A 186 -15.08 7.54 -3.99
CA HIS A 186 -16.28 8.26 -4.41
C HIS A 186 -17.21 8.63 -3.23
N GLY A 187 -16.62 9.06 -2.12
CA GLY A 187 -17.32 9.52 -0.92
C GLY A 187 -17.71 8.43 0.08
N THR A 188 -17.23 7.19 -0.09
CA THR A 188 -17.55 6.07 0.81
C THR A 188 -16.56 5.89 1.95
N SER A 189 -15.31 6.35 1.80
CA SER A 189 -14.26 6.13 2.82
C SER A 189 -13.90 7.38 3.62
N ALA A 190 -14.33 8.58 3.22
CA ALA A 190 -14.06 9.82 3.95
C ALA A 190 -15.25 10.78 3.93
N ALA A 191 -15.38 11.56 5.01
CA ALA A 191 -16.39 12.60 5.09
C ALA A 191 -16.13 13.71 4.05
N PRO A 192 -17.15 14.22 3.35
CA PRO A 192 -16.96 15.27 2.32
C PRO A 192 -16.29 16.54 2.84
N ALA A 193 -16.47 16.86 4.12
CA ALA A 193 -15.84 18.02 4.77
C ALA A 193 -14.32 17.87 4.88
N LEU A 194 -13.82 16.68 5.23
CA LEU A 194 -12.39 16.39 5.30
C LEU A 194 -11.75 16.51 3.92
N MET A 195 -12.41 15.98 2.89
CA MET A 195 -11.93 16.05 1.52
C MET A 195 -11.84 17.49 1.00
N ARG A 196 -12.85 18.33 1.29
CA ARG A 196 -12.81 19.76 0.97
C ARG A 196 -11.67 20.48 1.70
N LEU A 197 -11.45 20.18 2.97
CA LEU A 197 -10.38 20.79 3.77
C LEU A 197 -9.00 20.50 3.16
N ILE A 198 -8.72 19.22 2.84
CA ILE A 198 -7.44 18.80 2.26
C ILE A 198 -7.24 19.43 0.87
N GLU A 199 -8.28 19.42 0.04
CA GLU A 199 -8.27 20.03 -1.29
C GLU A 199 -7.97 21.53 -1.23
N GLN A 200 -8.66 22.27 -0.35
CA GLN A 200 -8.42 23.70 -0.14
C GLN A 200 -7.02 23.98 0.37
N HIS A 201 -6.49 23.14 1.25
CA HIS A 201 -5.14 23.27 1.77
C HIS A 201 -4.10 23.14 0.65
N PHE A 202 -4.15 22.11 -0.19
CA PHE A 202 -3.23 22.01 -1.32
C PHE A 202 -3.44 23.14 -2.35
N GLY A 203 -4.69 23.52 -2.59
CA GLY A 203 -5.02 24.62 -3.49
C GLY A 203 -4.46 25.98 -3.04
N SER A 204 -4.40 26.25 -1.73
CA SER A 204 -3.84 27.50 -1.22
C SER A 204 -2.31 27.62 -1.45
N PHE A 205 -1.63 26.49 -1.63
CA PHE A 205 -0.23 26.43 -2.07
C PHE A 205 -0.06 26.37 -3.61
N GLY A 206 -1.15 26.53 -4.37
CA GLY A 206 -1.13 26.54 -5.84
C GLY A 206 -1.04 25.15 -6.49
N TRP A 207 -1.24 24.06 -5.73
CA TRP A 207 -1.22 22.72 -6.29
C TRP A 207 -2.54 22.39 -6.99
N ARG A 208 -2.44 21.75 -8.16
CA ARG A 208 -3.61 21.22 -8.85
C ARG A 208 -4.03 19.91 -8.21
N THR A 209 -5.26 19.86 -7.74
CA THR A 209 -5.88 18.66 -7.14
C THR A 209 -6.86 18.01 -8.11
N ALA A 210 -7.08 16.70 -7.97
CA ALA A 210 -8.20 16.00 -8.56
C ALA A 210 -8.79 15.02 -7.55
N ARG A 211 -10.09 14.72 -7.68
CA ARG A 211 -10.78 13.73 -6.84
C ARG A 211 -10.98 12.44 -7.60
N ASN A 212 -10.63 11.33 -6.96
CA ASN A 212 -10.90 9.96 -7.40
C ASN A 212 -10.41 9.60 -8.82
N THR A 213 -9.56 10.42 -9.44
CA THR A 213 -9.13 10.25 -10.84
C THR A 213 -7.64 10.53 -10.96
N PRO A 214 -6.84 9.60 -11.50
CA PRO A 214 -7.21 8.23 -11.89
C PRO A 214 -7.34 7.26 -10.69
N TYR A 215 -7.09 7.72 -9.46
CA TYR A 215 -7.07 6.89 -8.26
C TYR A 215 -8.18 7.26 -7.28
N ALA A 216 -9.11 6.33 -7.04
CA ALA A 216 -10.22 6.51 -6.10
C ALA A 216 -9.94 6.00 -4.68
N GLY A 217 -8.96 5.12 -4.50
CA GLY A 217 -8.66 4.46 -3.22
C GLY A 217 -8.31 2.98 -3.41
N GLY A 218 -7.71 2.38 -2.38
CA GLY A 218 -7.28 0.98 -2.35
C GLY A 218 -7.88 0.20 -1.18
N HIS A 219 -7.40 -1.04 -0.98
CA HIS A 219 -7.86 -1.93 0.11
C HIS A 219 -7.80 -1.28 1.49
N THR A 220 -6.74 -0.53 1.77
CA THR A 220 -6.53 0.16 3.06
C THR A 220 -7.64 1.17 3.39
N THR A 221 -8.34 1.66 2.37
CA THR A 221 -9.42 2.65 2.49
C THR A 221 -10.81 2.03 2.30
N GLU A 222 -10.94 0.71 2.27
CA GLU A 222 -12.23 0.01 2.19
C GLU A 222 -12.83 -0.29 3.56
#